data_AF-A0A285Q833-F1
#
_entry.id   AF-A0A285Q833-F1
#
_cell.length_a   1.000
_cell.length_b   1.000
_cell.length_c   1.000
_cell.angle_alpha   90.00
_cell.angle_beta   90.00
_cell.angle_gamma   90.00
#
_symmetry.space_group_name_H-M   'P 1'
#
loop_
_entity.id
_entity.type
_entity.pdbx_description
1 polymer ?
#
loop_
_entity_poly.entity_id
_entity_poly.type
_entity_poly.pdbx_seq_one_letter_code
_entity_poly.pdbx_strand_id
1 'polypeptide(L)'
;MIADQKQLLMILAVGWISIAYDRYIPKMLAIGLGANTMSFTAFHNAFYTLESGGVDFSKRMEQTYELLKQDRKTLGLKTRYHDELPENLSLCEAIDRDIIVCDNVGTNWVFVRVN
;
A
#
# COMPACT_ATOMS: atom_id res chain seq x y z
N MET A 1 27.56 16.05 12.33
CA MET A 1 27.73 14.95 11.36
C MET A 1 26.75 13.78 11.54
N ILE A 2 26.15 13.56 12.73
CA ILE A 2 25.15 12.46 12.94
C ILE A 2 23.74 12.82 12.41
N ALA A 3 23.34 14.10 12.44
CA ALA A 3 22.03 14.53 11.94
C ALA A 3 21.89 14.37 10.41
N ASP A 4 22.98 14.61 9.66
CA ASP A 4 23.02 14.51 8.21
C ASP A 4 22.85 13.05 7.72
N GLN A 5 23.52 12.10 8.39
CA GLN A 5 23.41 10.68 8.05
C GLN A 5 22.06 10.07 8.43
N LYS A 6 21.43 10.51 9.54
CA LYS A 6 20.05 10.13 9.88
C LYS A 6 19.05 10.69 8.87
N GLN A 7 19.25 11.93 8.44
CA GLN A 7 18.43 12.55 7.39
C GLN A 7 18.54 11.78 6.07
N LEU A 8 19.77 11.39 5.68
CA LEU A 8 20.03 10.61 4.47
C LEU A 8 19.39 9.22 4.54
N LEU A 9 19.49 8.53 5.67
CA LEU A 9 18.81 7.25 5.92
C LEU A 9 17.28 7.38 5.85
N MET A 10 16.72 8.46 6.39
CA MET A 10 15.27 8.73 6.29
C MET A 10 14.84 8.98 4.84
N ILE A 11 15.60 9.76 4.06
CA ILE A 11 15.29 10.01 2.65
C ILE A 11 15.33 8.71 1.84
N LEU A 12 16.35 7.88 2.06
CA LEU A 12 16.46 6.57 1.40
C LEU A 12 15.32 5.64 1.80
N ALA A 13 14.92 5.64 3.08
CA ALA A 13 13.79 4.85 3.55
C ALA A 13 12.47 5.31 2.91
N VAL A 14 12.22 6.63 2.82
CA VAL A 14 11.01 7.17 2.17
C VAL A 14 10.94 6.78 0.70
N GLY A 15 12.04 6.93 -0.05
CA GLY A 15 12.09 6.51 -1.46
C GLY A 15 11.83 5.01 -1.63
N TRP A 16 12.38 4.18 -0.74
CA TRP A 16 12.12 2.75 -0.75
C TRP A 16 10.67 2.41 -0.44
N ILE A 17 10.05 3.06 0.55
CA ILE A 17 8.64 2.84 0.93
C ILE A 17 7.71 3.20 -0.23
N SER A 18 7.98 4.31 -0.93
CA SER A 18 7.24 4.70 -2.14
C SER A 18 7.28 3.59 -3.19
N ILE A 19 8.48 3.13 -3.57
CA ILE A 19 8.65 2.06 -4.57
C ILE A 19 8.00 0.75 -4.11
N ALA A 20 8.06 0.44 -2.81
CA ALA A 20 7.43 -0.75 -2.25
C ALA A 20 5.90 -0.66 -2.32
N TYR A 21 5.33 0.52 -2.08
CA TYR A 21 3.90 0.78 -2.18
C TYR A 21 3.39 0.63 -3.63
N ASP A 22 4.13 1.19 -4.58
CA ASP A 22 3.83 1.08 -6.02
C ASP A 22 3.81 -0.37 -6.50
N ARG A 23 4.53 -1.28 -5.82
CA ARG A 23 4.49 -2.73 -6.09
C ARG A 23 3.41 -3.46 -5.31
N TYR A 24 3.07 -2.97 -4.12
CA TYR A 24 2.06 -3.55 -3.24
C TYR A 24 0.66 -3.46 -3.85
N ILE A 25 0.27 -2.29 -4.36
CA ILE A 25 -1.08 -2.07 -4.89
C ILE A 25 -1.39 -3.00 -6.08
N PRO A 26 -0.52 -3.13 -7.12
CA PRO A 26 -0.74 -4.09 -8.20
C PRO A 26 -0.80 -5.54 -7.73
N LYS A 27 0.02 -5.95 -6.75
CA LYS A 27 -0.06 -7.30 -6.16
C LYS A 27 -1.43 -7.56 -5.53
N MET A 28 -1.98 -6.59 -4.80
CA MET A 28 -3.31 -6.71 -4.19
C MET A 28 -4.42 -6.73 -5.23
N LEU A 29 -4.33 -5.91 -6.28
CA LEU A 29 -5.25 -5.94 -7.42
C LEU A 29 -5.24 -7.30 -8.13
N ALA A 30 -4.07 -7.89 -8.37
CA ALA A 30 -3.92 -9.19 -9.04
C ALA A 30 -4.61 -10.33 -8.27
N ILE A 31 -4.85 -10.15 -6.98
CA ILE A 31 -5.57 -11.12 -6.14
C ILE A 31 -7.00 -10.72 -5.79
N GLY A 32 -7.53 -9.67 -6.41
CA GLY A 32 -8.90 -9.20 -6.22
C GLY A 32 -9.13 -8.44 -4.91
N LEU A 33 -8.06 -8.00 -4.25
CA LEU A 33 -8.10 -7.30 -2.96
C LEU A 33 -7.88 -5.79 -3.07
N GLY A 34 -8.17 -5.19 -4.24
CA GLY A 34 -8.02 -3.75 -4.45
C GLY A 34 -8.78 -2.90 -3.43
N ALA A 35 -9.97 -3.35 -3.02
CA ALA A 35 -10.80 -2.66 -2.04
C ALA A 35 -10.37 -2.90 -0.57
N ASN A 36 -9.39 -3.77 -0.31
CA ASN A 36 -8.80 -4.07 1.00
C ASN A 36 -7.30 -3.76 1.02
N THR A 37 -6.94 -2.63 0.43
CA THR A 37 -5.56 -2.13 0.44
C THR A 37 -5.37 -1.15 1.59
N MET A 38 -4.16 -1.13 2.14
CA MET A 38 -3.76 -0.09 3.09
C MET A 38 -3.57 1.25 2.37
N SER A 39 -3.90 2.35 3.03
CA SER A 39 -3.45 3.69 2.61
C SER A 39 -1.93 3.79 2.66
N PHE A 40 -1.35 4.75 1.93
CA PHE A 40 0.10 4.96 1.97
C PHE A 40 0.59 5.23 3.39
N THR A 41 -0.17 6.03 4.15
CA THR A 41 0.13 6.33 5.56
C THR A 41 0.13 5.07 6.42
N ALA A 42 -0.86 4.19 6.27
CA ALA A 42 -0.91 2.93 7.01
C ALA A 42 0.24 1.99 6.62
N PHE A 43 0.57 1.92 5.34
CA PHE A 43 1.71 1.14 4.82
C PHE A 43 3.05 1.65 5.38
N HIS A 44 3.26 2.96 5.37
CA HIS A 44 4.43 3.62 5.95
C HIS A 44 4.56 3.31 7.44
N ASN A 45 3.48 3.43 8.20
CA ASN A 45 3.49 3.13 9.63
C ASN A 45 3.76 1.65 9.90
N ALA A 46 3.17 0.75 9.12
CA ALA A 46 3.43 -0.69 9.21
C ALA A 46 4.92 -1.03 8.99
N PHE A 47 5.59 -0.35 8.05
CA PHE A 47 7.02 -0.51 7.84
C PHE A 47 7.82 -0.19 9.10
N TYR A 48 7.66 1.01 9.66
CA TYR A 48 8.43 1.39 10.86
C TYR A 48 8.07 0.55 12.09
N THR A 49 6.80 0.18 12.26
CA THR A 49 6.39 -0.70 13.36
C THR A 49 7.05 -2.08 13.26
N LEU A 50 7.10 -2.68 12.06
CA LEU A 50 7.70 -4.00 11.88
C LEU A 50 9.23 -3.95 12.02
N GLU A 51 9.89 -2.99 11.37
CA GLU A 51 11.35 -2.85 11.43
C GLU A 51 11.85 -2.51 12.84
N SER A 52 11.14 -1.63 13.58
CA SER A 52 11.48 -1.35 14.99
C SER A 52 11.28 -2.54 15.91
N GLY A 53 10.39 -3.47 15.53
CA GLY A 53 10.21 -4.76 16.19
C GLY A 53 11.20 -5.85 15.75
N GLY A 54 12.15 -5.53 14.87
CA GLY A 54 13.12 -6.50 14.33
C GLY A 54 12.52 -7.50 13.34
N VAL A 55 11.37 -7.19 12.76
CA VAL A 55 10.69 -8.01 11.75
C VAL A 55 11.05 -7.49 10.37
N ASP A 56 11.60 -8.37 9.52
CA ASP A 56 11.82 -8.09 8.10
C ASP A 56 10.48 -7.81 7.41
N PHE A 57 10.25 -6.54 7.06
CA PHE A 57 9.02 -6.09 6.46
C PHE A 57 8.71 -6.80 5.13
N SER A 58 9.72 -6.98 4.27
CA SER A 58 9.54 -7.60 2.96
C SER A 58 9.11 -9.05 3.08
N LYS A 59 9.77 -9.80 3.97
CA LYS A 59 9.42 -11.20 4.26
C LYS A 59 8.03 -11.30 4.87
N ARG A 60 7.68 -10.42 5.80
CA ARG A 60 6.36 -10.41 6.43
C ARG A 60 5.24 -10.12 5.43
N MET A 61 5.44 -9.15 4.54
CA MET A 61 4.50 -8.81 3.47
C MET A 61 4.32 -9.96 2.49
N GLU A 62 5.40 -10.62 2.07
CA GLU A 62 5.32 -11.77 1.15
C GLU A 62 4.57 -12.95 1.81
N GLN A 63 4.86 -13.27 3.07
CA GLN A 63 4.11 -14.29 3.82
C GLN A 63 2.61 -13.95 3.90
N THR A 64 2.28 -12.69 4.17
CA THR A 64 0.88 -12.24 4.22
C THR A 64 0.21 -12.36 2.86
N TYR A 65 0.91 -12.02 1.78
CA TYR A 65 0.42 -12.18 0.41
C TYR A 65 0.11 -13.65 0.07
N GLU A 66 0.97 -14.59 0.48
CA GLU A 66 0.72 -16.02 0.28
C GLU A 66 -0.53 -16.51 1.01
N LEU A 67 -0.74 -16.06 2.26
CA LEU A 67 -1.94 -16.39 3.03
C LEU A 67 -3.21 -15.82 2.36
N LEU A 68 -3.18 -14.56 1.93
CA LEU A 68 -4.30 -13.92 1.25
C LEU A 68 -4.68 -14.62 -0.06
N LYS A 69 -3.70 -15.16 -0.80
CA LYS A 69 -3.97 -16.00 -1.98
C LYS A 69 -4.70 -17.29 -1.66
N GLN A 70 -4.53 -17.84 -0.45
CA GLN A 70 -5.26 -19.01 0.00
C GLN A 70 -6.67 -18.62 0.44
N ASP A 71 -6.79 -17.56 1.25
CA ASP A 71 -8.05 -17.08 1.82
C ASP A 71 -9.04 -16.58 0.76
N ARG A 72 -8.57 -15.95 -0.33
CA ARG A 72 -9.44 -15.52 -1.44
C ARG A 72 -10.19 -16.68 -2.12
N LYS A 73 -9.72 -17.92 -1.98
CA LYS A 73 -10.41 -19.08 -2.57
C LYS A 73 -11.69 -19.42 -1.81
N THR A 74 -11.80 -18.97 -0.56
CA THR A 74 -12.91 -19.30 0.33
C THR A 74 -13.77 -18.07 0.68
N LEU A 75 -13.25 -16.85 0.46
CA LEU A 75 -13.93 -15.60 0.79
C LEU A 75 -14.51 -14.90 -0.45
N GLY A 76 -15.77 -14.45 -0.33
CA GLY A 76 -16.42 -13.58 -1.31
C GLY A 76 -15.81 -12.19 -1.28
N LEU A 77 -14.82 -11.95 -2.14
CA LEU A 77 -14.17 -10.64 -2.26
C LEU A 77 -15.10 -9.65 -2.95
N LYS A 78 -15.19 -8.44 -2.40
CA LYS A 78 -15.94 -7.34 -3.02
C LYS A 78 -14.99 -6.44 -3.78
N THR A 79 -15.39 -6.05 -4.99
CA THR A 79 -14.67 -5.03 -5.78
C THR A 79 -14.77 -3.65 -5.15
N ARG A 80 -15.79 -3.41 -4.30
CA ARG A 80 -16.03 -2.17 -3.58
C ARG A 80 -16.83 -2.46 -2.30
N TYR A 81 -16.46 -1.84 -1.18
CA TYR A 81 -17.16 -1.99 0.11
C TYR A 81 -18.19 -0.88 0.38
N HIS A 82 -17.95 0.33 -0.13
CA HIS A 82 -18.82 1.50 0.02
C HIS A 82 -18.74 2.40 -1.22
N ASP A 83 -19.73 3.25 -1.40
CA ASP A 83 -19.79 4.20 -2.52
C ASP A 83 -19.12 5.55 -2.22
N GLU A 84 -18.55 5.72 -1.04
CA GLU A 84 -17.77 6.92 -0.70
C GLU A 84 -16.62 7.12 -1.69
N LEU A 85 -16.38 8.38 -2.03
CA LEU A 85 -15.33 8.84 -2.93
C LEU A 85 -14.38 9.77 -2.16
N PRO A 86 -13.13 9.90 -2.61
CA PRO A 86 -12.22 10.90 -2.05
C PRO A 86 -12.82 12.31 -2.19
N GLU A 87 -12.60 13.13 -1.17
CA GLU A 87 -13.19 14.48 -1.08
C GLU A 87 -12.78 15.37 -2.26
N ASN A 88 -11.56 15.19 -2.77
CA ASN A 88 -11.05 15.89 -3.93
C ASN A 88 -9.82 15.15 -4.51
N LEU A 89 -9.41 15.55 -5.72
CA LEU A 89 -8.32 14.90 -6.45
C LEU A 89 -6.91 15.19 -5.89
N SER A 90 -6.75 16.15 -4.97
CA SER A 90 -5.43 16.41 -4.35
C SER A 90 -4.98 15.31 -3.39
N LEU A 91 -5.92 14.42 -3.02
CA LEU A 91 -5.66 13.21 -2.24
C LEU A 91 -5.16 12.05 -3.10
N CYS A 92 -5.02 12.24 -4.41
CA CYS A 92 -4.75 11.18 -5.36
C CYS A 92 -3.35 11.31 -5.97
N GLU A 93 -2.68 10.17 -6.13
CA GLU A 93 -1.39 10.04 -6.79
C GLU A 93 -1.45 8.96 -7.87
N ALA A 94 -0.76 9.18 -8.98
CA ALA A 94 -0.59 8.15 -10.01
C ALA A 94 0.62 7.28 -9.64
N ILE A 95 0.36 6.02 -9.28
CA ILE A 95 1.43 5.07 -8.90
C ILE A 95 1.92 4.21 -10.07
N ASP A 96 1.13 4.15 -11.15
CA ASP A 96 1.48 3.55 -12.43
C ASP A 96 0.65 4.22 -13.55
N ARG A 97 0.96 3.96 -14.81
CA ARG A 97 0.27 4.47 -16.01
C ARG A 97 -1.25 4.25 -15.99
N ASP A 98 -1.68 3.15 -15.39
CA ASP A 98 -3.07 2.70 -15.39
C ASP A 98 -3.71 2.67 -14.00
N ILE A 99 -3.00 3.12 -12.96
CA ILE A 99 -3.47 3.05 -11.57
C ILE A 99 -3.31 4.41 -10.88
N ILE A 100 -4.44 4.91 -10.37
CA ILE A 100 -4.49 6.08 -9.48
C ILE A 100 -4.93 5.58 -8.11
N VAL A 101 -4.22 6.02 -7.07
CA VAL A 101 -4.59 5.74 -5.69
C VAL A 101 -4.91 7.05 -5.00
N CYS A 102 -6.05 7.10 -4.33
CA CYS A 102 -6.40 8.21 -3.45
C CYS A 102 -6.46 7.72 -2.01
N ASP A 103 -5.96 8.51 -1.06
CA ASP A 103 -6.10 8.18 0.35
C ASP A 103 -6.29 9.42 1.21
N ASN A 104 -7.08 9.27 2.28
CA ASN A 104 -7.26 10.30 3.30
C ASN A 104 -6.77 9.79 4.67
N VAL A 105 -5.72 8.96 4.67
CA VAL A 105 -5.24 8.17 5.83
C VAL A 105 -6.18 7.03 6.23
N GLY A 106 -7.47 7.30 6.39
CA GLY A 106 -8.47 6.34 6.88
C GLY A 106 -8.93 5.34 5.83
N THR A 107 -9.13 5.80 4.60
CA THR A 107 -9.62 4.99 3.48
C THR A 107 -8.65 5.08 2.30
N ASN A 108 -8.50 3.97 1.58
CA ASN A 108 -7.72 3.88 0.37
C ASN A 108 -8.63 3.52 -0.82
N TRP A 109 -8.60 4.34 -1.86
CA TRP A 109 -9.34 4.12 -3.10
C TRP A 109 -8.37 3.82 -4.22
N VAL A 110 -8.54 2.66 -4.86
CA VAL A 110 -7.72 2.25 -6.00
C VAL A 110 -8.56 2.29 -7.26
N PHE A 111 -8.21 3.19 -8.18
CA PHE A 111 -8.85 3.33 -9.48
C PHE A 111 -7.94 2.75 -10.56
N VAL A 112 -8.49 1.86 -11.38
CA VAL A 112 -7.78 1.23 -12.50
C VAL A 112 -8.43 1.70 -13.80
N ARG A 113 -7.62 2.10 -14.77
CA ARG A 113 -8.09 2.42 -16.12
C ARG A 113 -8.77 1.18 -16.71
N VAL A 114 -10.04 1.34 -17.11
CA VAL A 114 -10.76 0.31 -17.87
C VAL A 114 -10.40 0.50 -19.35
N ASN A 115 -9.95 -0.58 -20.00
CA ASN A 115 -9.78 -0.60 -21.46
C ASN A 115 -11.12 -0.83 -22.16
#